data_AF-W7YMQ0-F1
#
_entry.id   AF-W7YMQ0-F1
#
_cell.length_a   1.000
_cell.length_b   1.000
_cell.length_c   1.000
_cell.angle_alpha   90.00
_cell.angle_beta   90.00
_cell.angle_gamma   90.00
#
_symmetry.space_group_name_H-M   'P 1'
#
loop_
_entity.id
_entity.type
_entity.pdbx_description
1 polymer ?
#
loop_
_entity_poly.entity_id
_entity_poly.type
_entity_poly.pdbx_seq_one_letter_code
_entity_poly.pdbx_strand_id
1 'polypeptide(L)'
;MMPKKELIRIVKTPEDEVLIDLTGKKSGRGAYLCGKVSCFKLAQKNKSLDRALKHHVKPEIYEQLAEDFTSVENEFLAVKEQSSDE
;
A
#
# COMPACT_ATOMS: atom_id res chain seq x y z
N MET A 1 12.18 -5.47 -11.81
CA MET A 1 11.50 -5.94 -10.59
C MET A 1 11.92 -5.01 -9.46
N MET A 2 11.01 -4.47 -8.66
CA MET A 2 11.37 -3.59 -7.52
C MET A 2 11.73 -4.43 -6.29
N PRO A 3 12.69 -4.00 -5.45
CA PRO A 3 13.00 -4.68 -4.20
C PRO A 3 11.76 -4.75 -3.32
N LYS A 4 11.50 -5.90 -2.68
CA LYS A 4 10.32 -6.08 -1.80
C LYS A 4 10.30 -5.05 -0.66
N LYS A 5 11.48 -4.65 -0.18
CA LYS A 5 11.63 -3.60 0.83
C LYS A 5 11.09 -2.26 0.36
N GLU A 6 11.02 -1.99 -0.95
CA GLU A 6 10.50 -0.72 -1.53
C GLU A 6 9.00 -0.72 -1.83
N LEU A 7 8.29 -1.75 -1.35
CA LEU A 7 6.88 -1.94 -1.64
C LEU A 7 6.05 -1.77 -0.36
N ILE A 8 5.00 -0.97 -0.47
CA ILE A 8 3.94 -0.87 0.53
C ILE A 8 2.88 -1.92 0.20
N ARG A 9 2.54 -2.77 1.16
CA ARG A 9 1.47 -3.75 1.01
C ARG A 9 0.14 -3.12 1.42
N ILE A 10 -0.87 -3.26 0.58
CA ILE A 10 -2.28 -3.04 0.92
C ILE A 10 -2.93 -4.41 1.07
N VAL A 11 -3.68 -4.62 2.14
CA VAL A 11 -4.33 -5.89 2.43
C VAL A 11 -5.84 -5.67 2.53
N LYS A 12 -6.58 -6.61 1.94
CA LYS A 12 -8.01 -6.82 2.20
C LYS A 12 -8.15 -7.90 3.27
N THR A 13 -8.66 -7.54 4.44
CA THR A 13 -8.87 -8.44 5.57
C THR A 13 -10.04 -9.41 5.33
N PRO A 14 -10.17 -10.48 6.13
CA PRO A 14 -11.37 -11.33 6.14
C PRO A 14 -12.67 -10.55 6.43
N GLU A 15 -12.58 -9.43 7.16
CA GLU A 15 -13.69 -8.54 7.52
C GLU A 15 -14.05 -7.54 6.39
N ASP A 16 -13.51 -7.74 5.18
CA ASP A 16 -13.70 -6.86 4.00
C ASP A 16 -13.12 -5.44 4.16
N GLU A 17 -12.25 -5.21 5.14
CA GLU A 17 -11.54 -3.93 5.31
C GLU A 17 -10.30 -3.89 4.41
N VAL A 18 -10.00 -2.72 3.85
CA VAL A 18 -8.81 -2.51 3.02
C VAL A 18 -7.92 -1.45 3.67
N LEU A 19 -6.70 -1.82 4.02
CA LEU A 19 -5.76 -0.97 4.75
C LEU A 19 -4.29 -1.25 4.37
N ILE A 20 -3.41 -0.33 4.74
CA ILE A 20 -1.95 -0.51 4.60
C ILE A 20 -1.43 -1.51 5.65
N ASP A 21 -0.55 -2.41 5.21
CA ASP A 21 0.15 -3.37 6.07
C ASP A 21 1.67 -3.33 5.83
N LEU A 22 2.36 -2.48 6.58
CA LEU A 22 3.83 -2.42 6.54
C LEU A 22 4.51 -3.67 7.09
N THR A 23 3.83 -4.41 7.96
CA THR A 23 4.41 -5.59 8.61
C THR A 23 4.41 -6.81 7.69
N GLY A 24 3.50 -6.85 6.71
CA GLY A 24 3.23 -8.01 5.88
C GLY A 24 2.58 -9.19 6.64
N LYS A 25 2.18 -9.00 7.89
CA LYS A 25 1.66 -10.05 8.78
C LYS A 25 0.13 -10.10 8.84
N LYS A 26 -0.57 -9.07 8.35
CA LYS A 26 -2.03 -9.06 8.39
C LYS A 26 -2.62 -10.13 7.47
N SER A 27 -3.58 -10.88 7.98
CA SER A 27 -4.30 -11.92 7.25
C SER A 27 -5.12 -11.32 6.13
N GLY A 28 -5.24 -12.06 5.03
CA GLY A 28 -6.07 -11.69 3.89
C GLY A 28 -5.30 -11.47 2.60
N ARG A 29 -5.99 -10.94 1.60
CA ARG A 29 -5.47 -10.83 0.24
C ARG A 29 -4.67 -9.55 0.11
N GLY A 30 -3.38 -9.67 -0.23
CA GLY A 30 -2.48 -8.53 -0.36
C GLY A 30 -2.22 -8.10 -1.79
N ALA A 31 -1.98 -6.81 -1.99
CA ALA A 31 -1.44 -6.21 -3.19
C ALA A 31 -0.25 -5.30 -2.81
N TYR A 32 0.82 -5.32 -3.60
CA TYR A 32 1.99 -4.49 -3.35
C TYR A 32 2.01 -3.32 -4.33
N LEU A 33 2.24 -2.12 -3.81
CA LEU A 33 2.49 -0.90 -4.59
C LEU A 33 3.89 -0.39 -4.28
N CYS A 34 4.51 0.30 -5.24
CA CYS A 34 5.75 0.99 -4.92
C CYS A 34 5.49 2.07 -3.86
N GLY A 35 6.45 2.29 -2.95
CA GLY A 35 6.36 3.23 -1.84
C GLY A 35 6.40 4.72 -2.24
N LYS A 36 5.77 5.09 -3.37
CA LYS A 36 5.64 6.46 -3.85
C LYS A 36 4.16 6.78 -4.03
N VAL A 37 3.74 7.99 -3.64
CA VAL A 37 2.37 8.47 -3.86
C VAL A 37 1.95 8.39 -5.34
N SER A 38 2.88 8.54 -6.29
CA SER A 38 2.59 8.40 -7.73
C SER A 38 2.11 7.00 -8.13
N CYS A 39 2.64 5.94 -7.51
CA CYS A 39 2.16 4.57 -7.73
C CYS A 39 0.74 4.38 -7.22
N PHE A 40 0.42 4.97 -6.06
CA PHE A 40 -0.91 4.93 -5.50
C PHE A 40 -1.94 5.62 -6.42
N LYS A 41 -1.65 6.85 -6.86
CA LYS A 41 -2.53 7.60 -7.79
C LYS A 41 -2.79 6.82 -9.08
N LEU A 42 -1.78 6.16 -9.63
CA LEU A 42 -1.93 5.32 -10.81
C LEU A 42 -2.80 4.07 -10.53
N ALA A 43 -2.60 3.43 -9.38
CA ALA A 43 -3.38 2.28 -8.95
C ALA A 43 -4.87 2.62 -8.73
N GLN A 44 -5.15 3.80 -8.17
CA GLN A 44 -6.50 4.33 -8.01
C GLN A 44 -7.14 4.60 -9.38
N LYS A 45 -6.49 5.39 -10.24
CA LYS A 45 -6.98 5.72 -11.59
C LYS A 45 -7.34 4.48 -12.40
N ASN A 46 -6.51 3.45 -12.32
CA ASN A 46 -6.68 2.23 -13.09
C ASN A 46 -7.55 1.17 -12.37
N LYS A 47 -8.07 1.45 -11.16
CA LYS A 47 -8.76 0.45 -10.31
C LYS A 47 -7.96 -0.84 -10.15
N SER A 48 -6.65 -0.71 -10.00
CA SER A 48 -5.73 -1.85 -9.89
C SER A 48 -5.91 -2.60 -8.58
N LEU A 49 -6.28 -1.90 -7.50
CA LEU A 49 -6.56 -2.53 -6.20
C LEU A 49 -7.82 -3.39 -6.26
N ASP A 50 -8.87 -2.98 -6.98
CA ASP A 50 -10.07 -3.80 -7.12
C ASP A 50 -9.75 -5.18 -7.71
N ARG A 51 -8.95 -5.18 -8.79
CA ARG A 51 -8.51 -6.41 -9.46
C ARG A 51 -7.57 -7.23 -8.56
N ALA A 52 -6.59 -6.57 -7.96
CA ALA A 52 -5.58 -7.23 -7.15
C ALA A 52 -6.17 -7.86 -5.89
N LEU A 53 -7.08 -7.16 -5.21
CA LEU A 53 -7.75 -7.58 -3.98
C LEU A 53 -9.03 -8.39 -4.22
N LYS A 54 -9.49 -8.50 -5.49
CA LYS A 54 -10.79 -9.11 -5.85
C LYS A 54 -11.95 -8.57 -4.99
N HIS A 55 -11.96 -7.27 -4.80
CA HIS A 55 -12.94 -6.58 -3.97
C HIS A 55 -13.20 -5.20 -4.55
N HIS A 56 -14.44 -4.73 -4.51
CA HIS A 56 -14.73 -3.38 -5.00
C HIS A 56 -14.31 -2.35 -3.96
N VAL A 57 -13.22 -1.62 -4.22
CA VAL A 57 -12.70 -0.62 -3.29
C VAL A 57 -13.48 0.68 -3.48
N LYS A 58 -14.22 1.09 -2.44
CA LYS A 58 -15.05 2.29 -2.48
C LYS A 58 -14.18 3.56 -2.59
N PRO A 59 -14.69 4.66 -3.17
CA PRO A 59 -13.96 5.94 -3.24
C PRO A 59 -13.48 6.45 -1.89
N GLU A 60 -14.32 6.34 -0.85
CA GLU A 60 -13.98 6.73 0.53
C GLU A 60 -12.74 5.99 1.07
N ILE A 61 -12.63 4.69 0.75
CA ILE A 61 -11.47 3.88 1.14
C ILE A 61 -10.22 4.34 0.38
N TYR A 62 -10.37 4.70 -0.90
CA TYR A 62 -9.25 5.25 -1.66
C TYR A 62 -8.75 6.60 -1.12
N GLU A 63 -9.65 7.44 -0.62
CA GLU A 63 -9.29 8.71 0.03
C GLU A 63 -8.53 8.43 1.34
N GLN A 64 -9.05 7.56 2.20
CA GLN A 64 -8.36 7.15 3.42
C GLN A 64 -6.98 6.57 3.13
N LEU A 65 -6.88 5.65 2.16
CA LEU A 65 -5.61 5.05 1.77
C LEU A 65 -4.63 6.09 1.20
N ALA A 66 -5.10 7.16 0.57
CA ALA A 66 -4.22 8.22 0.07
C ALA A 66 -3.55 8.98 1.22
N GLU A 67 -4.32 9.31 2.27
CA GLU A 67 -3.82 9.96 3.49
C GLU A 67 -2.84 9.05 4.24
N ASP A 68 -3.20 7.76 4.38
CA ASP A 68 -2.34 6.75 4.98
C ASP A 68 -1.03 6.62 4.19
N PHE A 69 -1.10 6.61 2.85
CA PHE A 69 0.10 6.51 1.99
C PHE A 69 1.04 7.70 2.18
N THR A 70 0.51 8.92 2.28
CA THR A 70 1.33 10.12 2.52
C THR A 70 2.00 10.06 3.89
N SER A 71 1.30 9.58 4.91
CA SER A 71 1.87 9.41 6.27
C SER A 71 2.95 8.34 6.28
N VAL A 72 2.68 7.22 5.64
CA VAL A 72 3.59 6.07 5.55
C VAL A 72 4.78 6.34 4.65
N GLU A 73 4.67 7.15 3.60
CA GLU A 73 5.80 7.52 2.73
C GLU A 73 6.94 8.14 3.56
N ASN A 74 6.61 8.97 4.55
CA ASN A 74 7.60 9.58 5.44
C ASN A 74 8.31 8.54 6.34
N GLU A 75 7.54 7.64 6.96
CA GLU A 75 8.12 6.55 7.77
C GLU A 75 8.96 5.60 6.91
N PHE A 76 8.48 5.32 5.70
CA PHE A 76 9.14 4.46 4.74
C PHE A 76 10.49 5.04 4.26
N LEU A 77 10.55 6.35 3.99
CA LEU A 77 11.79 7.05 3.64
C LEU A 77 12.77 7.09 4.81
N ALA A 78 12.29 7.33 6.04
CA ALA A 78 13.14 7.33 7.23
C ALA A 78 13.81 5.96 7.48
N VAL A 79 13.05 4.86 7.33
CA VAL A 79 13.60 3.49 7.43
C VAL A 79 14.58 3.20 6.29
N LYS A 80 14.34 3.74 5.09
CA LYS A 80 15.25 3.58 3.95
C LYS A 80 16.61 4.23 4.21
N GLU A 81 16.63 5.48 4.68
CA GLU A 81 17.86 6.21 4.99
C GLU A 81 18.71 5.50 6.05
N GLN A 82 18.08 4.90 7.06
CA GLN A 82 18.76 4.11 8.09
C GLN A 82 19.31 2.76 7.59
N SER A 83 18.84 2.26 6.45
CA SER A 83 19.27 0.96 5.87
C SER A 83 20.34 1.07 4.79
N SER A 84 20.77 2.29 4.46
CA SER A 84 21.85 2.59 3.52
C SER A 84 23.23 2.73 4.18
N ASP A 85 23.29 2.70 5.52
CA ASP A 85 24.52 2.71 6.32
C ASP A 85 24.87 1.27 6.79
N GLU A 86 24.98 0.32 5.86
CA GLU A 86 25.64 -0.98 6.07
C GLU A 86 26.28 -1.51 4.77
#